data_AF-A0A7K7UMF0-F1
#
_entry.id   AF-A0A7K7UMF0-F1
#
_cell.length_a   1.000
_cell.length_b   1.000
_cell.length_c   1.000
_cell.angle_alpha   90.00
_cell.angle_beta   90.00
_cell.angle_gamma   90.00
#
_symmetry.space_group_name_H-M   'P 1'
#
loop_
_entity.id
_entity.type
_entity.pdbx_description
1 polymer ?
#
loop_
_entity_poly.entity_id
_entity_poly.type
_entity_poly.pdbx_seq_one_letter_code
_entity_poly.pdbx_strand_id
1 'polypeptide(L)' 'GGQFKREVMVDGQSHLLLIREEGGAPDAKFASWADAVIFVFSLENESSFEEVTQLHAQLSGYRGASEVALALVGTQ' A
#
# COMPACT_ATOMS: atom_id res chain seq x y z
N GLY A 1 -3.17 -11.97 4.91
CA GLY A 1 -3.54 -10.99 3.88
C GLY A 1 -4.25 -11.69 2.74
N GLY A 2 -5.25 -11.03 2.16
CA GLY A 2 -5.91 -11.49 0.95
C GLY A 2 -5.18 -11.09 -0.34
N GLN A 3 -5.43 -11.85 -1.41
CA GLN A 3 -5.08 -11.46 -2.78
C GLN A 3 -6.36 -11.38 -3.59
N PHE A 4 -6.57 -10.26 -4.26
CA PHE A 4 -7.78 -9.97 -5.01
C PHE A 4 -7.40 -9.45 -6.39
N LYS A 5 -8.32 -9.59 -7.34
CA LYS A 5 -8.19 -9.02 -8.68
C LYS A 5 -9.52 -8.46 -9.12
N ARG A 6 -9.49 -7.33 -9.82
CA ARG A 6 -10.69 -6.66 -10.32
C ARG A 6 -10.38 -5.98 -11.64
N GLU A 7 -11.23 -6.17 -12.65
CA GLU A 7 -11.19 -5.35 -13.85
C GLU A 7 -11.72 -3.95 -13.53
N VAL A 8 -10.98 -2.93 -13.96
CA VAL A 8 -11.30 -1.51 -13.76
C VAL A 8 -11.09 -0.74 -15.07
N MET A 9 -11.88 0.30 -15.28
CA MET A 9 -11.72 1.22 -16.39
C MET A 9 -10.95 2.46 -15.91
N VAL A 10 -9.80 2.74 -16.54
CA VAL A 10 -8.98 3.94 -16.29
C VAL A 10 -8.75 4.61 -17.63
N ASP A 11 -9.13 5.88 -17.76
CA ASP A 11 -9.01 6.68 -19.00
C ASP A 11 -9.55 5.99 -20.26
N GLY A 12 -10.67 5.27 -20.10
CA GLY A 12 -11.32 4.55 -21.21
C GLY A 12 -10.65 3.23 -21.60
N GLN A 13 -9.61 2.80 -20.89
CA GLN A 13 -8.94 1.52 -21.09
C GLN A 13 -9.20 0.55 -19.92
N SER A 14 -9.43 -0.72 -20.25
CA SER A 14 -9.60 -1.78 -19.26
C SER A 14 -8.24 -2.21 -18.70
N HIS A 15 -8.16 -2.29 -17.38
CA HIS A 15 -6.98 -2.71 -16.63
C HIS A 15 -7.36 -3.78 -15.62
N LEU A 16 -6.44 -4.71 -15.33
CA LEU A 16 -6.59 -5.67 -14.24
C LEU A 16 -5.88 -5.14 -12.99
N LEU A 17 -6.65 -4.64 -12.03
CA LEU A 17 -6.13 -4.23 -10.73
C LEU A 17 -5.87 -5.46 -9.87
N LEU A 18 -4.62 -5.66 -9.47
CA LEU A 18 -4.22 -6.69 -8.50
C LEU A 18 -4.07 -6.03 -7.13
N ILE A 19 -4.74 -6.59 -6.13
CA ILE A 19 -4.71 -6.07 -4.76
C ILE A 19 -4.13 -7.17 -3.88
N ARG A 20 -3.11 -6.81 -3.10
CA ARG A 20 -2.51 -7.68 -2.11
C ARG A 20 -2.47 -6.94 -0.78
N GLU A 21 -3.04 -7.57 0.22
CA GLU A 21 -3.02 -7.07 1.59
C GLU A 21 -1.85 -7.71 2.36
N GLU A 22 -1.05 -6.89 3.01
CA GLU A 22 0.00 -7.33 3.92
C GLU A 22 -0.39 -6.99 5.36
N GLY A 23 -0.25 -7.98 6.26
CA GLY A 23 -0.58 -7.82 7.67
C GLY A 23 0.63 -7.53 8.56
N GLY A 24 1.76 -7.12 7.97
CA GLY A 24 3.01 -6.89 8.70
C GLY A 24 4.00 -6.06 7.90
N ALA A 25 5.24 -6.00 8.38
CA ALA A 25 6.32 -5.24 7.75
C ALA A 25 6.52 -5.63 6.28
N PRO A 26 6.71 -4.67 5.36
CA PRO A 26 7.01 -4.97 3.98
C PRO A 26 8.34 -5.72 3.88
N ASP A 27 8.38 -6.73 3.00
CA ASP A 27 9.62 -7.39 2.59
C ASP A 27 10.03 -6.93 1.18
N ALA A 28 11.24 -7.31 0.77
CA ALA A 28 11.76 -6.98 -0.56
C ALA A 28 10.86 -7.51 -1.69
N LYS A 29 10.15 -8.63 -1.47
CA LYS A 29 9.27 -9.23 -2.49
C LYS A 29 8.02 -8.37 -2.68
N PHE A 30 7.35 -7.99 -1.59
CA PHE A 30 6.21 -7.08 -1.62
C PHE A 30 6.60 -5.73 -2.24
N ALA A 31 7.71 -5.15 -1.76
CA ALA A 31 8.20 -3.88 -2.28
C ALA A 31 8.51 -3.96 -3.79
N SER A 32 9.05 -5.09 -4.26
CA SER A 32 9.32 -5.30 -5.68
C SER A 32 8.07 -5.47 -6.55
N TRP A 33 7.02 -6.06 -5.96
CA TRP A 33 5.76 -6.42 -6.63
C TRP A 33 4.81 -5.23 -6.77
N ALA A 34 4.80 -4.31 -5.81
CA ALA A 34 3.86 -3.20 -5.78
C ALA A 34 4.28 -2.07 -6.74
N ASP A 35 3.36 -1.68 -7.63
CA ASP A 35 3.41 -0.42 -8.38
C ASP A 35 2.92 0.76 -7.52
N ALA A 36 2.00 0.48 -6.58
CA ALA A 36 1.43 1.44 -5.64
C ALA A 36 1.17 0.80 -4.27
N VAL A 37 1.25 1.59 -3.20
CA VAL A 37 0.95 1.17 -1.83
C VAL A 37 -0.04 2.13 -1.18
N ILE A 38 -1.09 1.56 -0.59
CA ILE A 38 -2.06 2.29 0.24
C ILE A 38 -1.79 1.94 1.69
N PHE A 39 -1.37 2.93 2.48
CA PHE A 39 -1.29 2.79 3.92
C PHE A 39 -2.62 3.19 4.57
N VAL A 40 -3.10 2.39 5.51
CA VAL A 40 -4.39 2.58 6.15
C VAL A 40 -4.20 2.65 7.67
N PHE A 41 -4.77 3.68 8.31
CA PHE A 41 -4.76 3.86 9.75
C PHE A 41 -6.16 4.26 10.24
N SER A 42 -6.44 4.10 11.53
CA SER A 42 -7.69 4.54 12.15
C SER A 42 -7.52 5.94 12.74
N LEU A 43 -8.50 6.82 12.46
CA LEU A 43 -8.59 8.16 13.04
C LEU A 43 -8.87 8.14 14.55
N GLU A 44 -9.34 7.00 15.06
CA GLU A 44 -9.65 6.79 16.48
C GLU A 44 -8.49 6.12 17.23
N ASN A 45 -7.41 5.74 16.54
CA ASN A 45 -6.25 5.07 17.14
C ASN A 45 -4.92 5.66 16.66
N GLU A 46 -4.33 6.53 17.50
CA GLU A 46 -3.02 7.15 17.24
C GLU A 46 -1.90 6.13 16.98
N SER A 47 -1.90 4.98 17.66
CA SER A 47 -0.85 3.97 17.47
C SER A 47 -0.85 3.39 16.05
N SER A 48 -2.02 3.36 15.39
CA SER A 48 -2.11 2.89 14.01
C SER A 48 -1.46 3.86 13.01
N PHE A 49 -1.45 5.16 13.32
CA PHE A 49 -0.76 6.17 12.52
C PHE A 49 0.77 6.06 12.70
N GLU A 50 1.22 5.81 13.93
CA GLU A 50 2.64 5.52 14.22
C GLU A 50 3.10 4.25 13.47
N GLU A 51 2.28 3.20 13.48
CA GLU A 51 2.58 1.95 12.77
C GLU A 51 2.70 2.18 11.26
N VAL A 52 1.77 2.90 10.63
CA VAL A 52 1.87 3.27 9.22
C VAL A 52 3.14 4.07 8.91
N THR A 53 3.54 4.98 9.80
CA THR A 53 4.78 5.75 9.66
C THR A 53 6.01 4.84 9.66
N GLN A 54 6.03 3.83 10.54
CA GLN A 54 7.10 2.83 10.58
C GLN A 54 7.12 1.95 9.32
N LEU A 55 5.95 1.49 8.85
CA LEU A 55 5.83 0.68 7.65
C LEU A 55 6.30 1.46 6.40
N HIS A 56 5.99 2.76 6.31
CA HIS A 56 6.50 3.63 5.24
C HIS A 56 8.03 3.75 5.27
N ALA A 57 8.64 3.90 6.46
CA ALA A 57 10.10 3.94 6.60
C ALA A 57 10.75 2.62 6.17
N GLN A 58 10.15 1.47 6.52
CA GLN A 58 10.62 0.15 6.10
C GLN A 58 10.50 -0.03 4.58
N LEU A 59 9.38 0.36 3.97
CA LEU A 59 9.19 0.32 2.52
C LEU A 59 10.24 1.18 1.79
N SER A 60 10.51 2.37 2.33
CA SER A 60 11.53 3.30 1.79
C SER A 60 12.95 2.72 1.83
N GLY A 61 13.20 1.71 2.68
CA GLY A 61 14.47 0.97 2.69
C GLY A 61 14.65 0.04 1.50
N TYR A 62 13.57 -0.33 0.80
CA TYR A 62 13.60 -1.19 -0.39
C TYR A 62 13.40 -0.45 -1.70
N ARG A 63 12.69 0.69 -1.69
CA ARG A 63 12.28 1.46 -2.88
C ARG A 63 12.37 2.96 -2.62
N GLY A 64 12.79 3.74 -3.60
CA GLY A 64 12.73 5.20 -3.50
C GLY A 64 11.29 5.71 -3.54
N ALA A 65 10.99 6.80 -2.83
CA ALA A 65 9.64 7.38 -2.80
C ALA A 65 9.10 7.85 -4.17
N SER A 66 9.98 8.07 -5.15
CA SER A 66 9.60 8.40 -6.54
C SER A 66 9.29 7.18 -7.41
N GLU A 67 9.55 5.96 -6.92
CA GLU A 67 9.42 4.71 -7.69
C GLU A 67 8.10 3.98 -7.43
N VAL A 68 7.37 4.35 -6.38
CA VAL A 68 6.12 3.71 -5.96
C VAL A 68 5.08 4.79 -5.68
N ALA A 69 3.89 4.67 -6.27
CA ALA A 69 2.79 5.60 -5.97
C ALA A 69 2.25 5.33 -4.56
N LEU A 70 2.11 6.37 -3.74
CA LEU A 70 1.68 6.24 -2.34
C LEU A 70 0.36 6.93 -2.09
N ALA A 71 -0.49 6.30 -1.29
CA ALA A 71 -1.67 6.90 -0.69
C ALA A 71 -1.73 6.60 0.81
N LEU A 72 -2.27 7.54 1.58
CA LEU A 72 -2.50 7.42 3.01
C LEU A 72 -3.99 7.61 3.28
N VAL A 73 -4.63 6.65 3.94
CA VAL A 73 -6.07 6.62 4.18
C VAL A 73 -6.33 6.51 5.68
N GLY A 74 -6.97 7.53 6.24
CA GLY A 74 -7.53 7.48 7.59
C GLY A 74 -8.97 6.97 7.53
N THR A 75 -9.27 5.89 8.26
CA THR A 75 -10.62 5.33 8.38
C THR A 75 -11.26 5.75 9.71
N GLN A 76 -12.58 5.97 9.71
CA GLN A 76 -13.38 6.17 10.93
C GLN A 76 -13.50 4.85 11.68
#